data_AF-A0A8T2GT95-F1
#
_entry.id   AF-A0A8T2GT95-F1
#
_cell.length_a   1.000
_cell.length_b   1.000
_cell.length_c   1.000
_cell.angle_alpha   90.00
_cell.angle_beta   90.00
_cell.angle_gamma   90.00
#
_symmetry.space_group_name_H-M   'P 1'
#
loop_
_entity.id
_entity.type
_entity.pdbx_description
1 polymer ?
#
loop_
_entity_poly.entity_id
_entity_poly.type
_entity_poly.pdbx_seq_one_letter_code
_entity_poly.pdbx_strand_id
1 'polypeptide(L)'
;MTKDRDFHLINGTSVSVSLMSSYKDQYIEAYDGFKVLKLPFRQGNDTSRNFSMHFYLPDEKDGLDNLVEKMASSVGFLDSHIPSQKVKVGEFGIPKFKIEFGFSASRAFNRLGLDEMALYQKACVEVDEEGAEAIAATAVVGGFGCAFVKRIDFVADHPFLFMIREDKTGTVLFVGQIFDPSYSS
;
A
#
# COMPACT_ATOMS: atom_id res chain seq x y z
N MET A 1 -11.02 -10.65 -9.86
CA MET A 1 -11.45 -11.92 -9.25
C MET A 1 -10.94 -11.91 -7.83
N THR A 2 -11.83 -11.98 -6.84
CA THR A 2 -11.45 -12.12 -5.44
C THR A 2 -11.36 -13.59 -5.04
N LYS A 3 -10.49 -13.89 -4.08
CA LYS A 3 -10.42 -15.21 -3.42
C LYS A 3 -10.32 -15.00 -1.92
N ASP A 4 -11.07 -15.80 -1.17
CA ASP A 4 -10.97 -15.79 0.28
C ASP A 4 -9.66 -16.44 0.71
N ARG A 5 -8.99 -15.80 1.68
CA ARG A 5 -7.72 -16.24 2.25
C ARG A 5 -7.61 -15.80 3.69
N ASP A 6 -6.78 -16.53 4.43
CA ASP A 6 -6.45 -16.18 5.80
C ASP A 6 -5.54 -14.95 5.82
N PHE A 7 -5.94 -13.96 6.62
CA PHE A 7 -5.12 -12.83 7.02
C PHE A 7 -4.63 -13.06 8.45
N HIS A 8 -3.32 -13.02 8.65
CA HIS A 8 -2.67 -13.29 9.93
C HIS A 8 -2.62 -12.02 10.76
N LEU A 9 -3.29 -12.04 11.92
CA LEU A 9 -3.35 -10.91 12.84
C LEU A 9 -2.12 -10.87 13.76
N ILE A 10 -1.82 -9.70 14.30
CA ILE A 10 -0.67 -9.48 15.21
C ILE A 10 -0.77 -10.28 16.51
N ASN A 11 -1.97 -10.67 16.91
CA ASN A 11 -2.21 -11.52 18.09
C ASN A 11 -1.95 -13.03 17.82
N GLY A 12 -1.50 -13.39 16.61
CA GLY A 12 -1.23 -14.77 16.19
C GLY A 12 -2.44 -15.53 15.66
N THR A 13 -3.64 -14.95 15.69
CA THR A 13 -4.85 -15.55 15.10
C THR A 13 -4.97 -15.21 13.61
N SER A 14 -5.99 -15.76 12.93
CA SER A 14 -6.25 -15.43 11.53
C SER A 14 -7.72 -15.22 11.26
N VAL A 15 -8.03 -14.34 10.31
CA VAL A 15 -9.38 -14.03 9.85
C VAL A 15 -9.47 -14.25 8.34
N SER A 16 -10.58 -14.79 7.86
CA SER A 16 -10.78 -14.96 6.41
C SER A 16 -11.17 -13.61 5.79
N VAL A 17 -10.43 -13.18 4.78
CA VAL A 17 -10.66 -11.94 4.04
C VAL A 17 -10.64 -12.20 2.54
N SER A 18 -11.42 -11.40 1.80
CA SER A 18 -11.43 -11.48 0.34
C SER A 18 -10.28 -10.66 -0.24
N LEU A 19 -9.30 -11.36 -0.83
CA LEU A 19 -8.15 -10.74 -1.50
C LEU A 19 -8.45 -10.52 -2.98
N MET A 20 -8.21 -9.29 -3.44
CA MET A 20 -8.20 -8.93 -4.86
C MET A 20 -6.99 -9.55 -5.54
N SER A 21 -7.20 -10.25 -6.66
CA SER A 21 -6.13 -10.84 -7.46
C SER A 21 -6.00 -10.19 -8.84
N SER A 22 -4.77 -10.15 -9.36
CA SER A 22 -4.44 -9.67 -10.70
C SER A 22 -3.29 -10.51 -11.26
N TYR A 23 -3.34 -10.76 -12.58
CA TYR A 23 -2.27 -11.43 -13.32
C TYR A 23 -1.53 -10.47 -14.28
N LYS A 24 -1.91 -9.19 -14.27
CA LYS A 24 -1.27 -8.15 -15.07
C LYS A 24 0.04 -7.74 -14.43
N ASP A 25 0.96 -7.20 -15.22
CA ASP A 25 2.21 -6.66 -14.69
C ASP A 25 1.94 -5.46 -13.77
N GLN A 26 2.57 -5.45 -12.60
CA GLN A 26 2.39 -4.44 -11.55
C GLN A 26 3.72 -3.78 -11.20
N TYR A 27 3.67 -2.57 -10.65
CA TYR A 27 4.85 -1.89 -10.12
C TYR A 27 5.19 -2.48 -8.75
N ILE A 28 6.00 -3.55 -8.73
CA ILE A 28 6.41 -4.24 -7.51
C ILE A 28 7.94 -4.29 -7.45
N GLU A 29 8.50 -3.98 -6.30
CA GLU A 29 9.92 -4.15 -6.00
C GLU A 29 10.08 -4.84 -4.64
N ALA A 30 11.05 -5.75 -4.56
CA ALA A 30 11.39 -6.45 -3.33
C ALA A 30 12.71 -5.88 -2.78
N TYR A 31 12.71 -5.58 -1.49
CA TYR A 31 13.84 -5.04 -0.75
C TYR A 31 14.23 -6.02 0.36
N ASP A 32 15.28 -5.67 1.11
CA ASP A 32 15.68 -6.45 2.27
C ASP A 32 14.65 -6.29 3.41
N GLY A 33 13.86 -7.35 3.60
CA GLY A 33 12.86 -7.52 4.67
C GLY A 33 11.44 -7.04 4.33
N PHE A 34 11.17 -6.56 3.12
CA PHE A 34 9.85 -6.10 2.70
C PHE A 34 9.72 -5.95 1.18
N LYS A 35 8.48 -5.79 0.72
CA LYS A 35 8.12 -5.48 -0.67
C LYS A 35 7.30 -4.21 -0.75
N VAL A 36 7.42 -3.51 -1.86
CA VAL A 36 6.60 -2.35 -2.17
C VAL A 36 5.79 -2.58 -3.43
N LEU A 37 4.50 -2.32 -3.36
CA LEU A 37 3.61 -2.25 -4.51
C LEU A 37 3.17 -0.80 -4.73
N LYS A 38 3.17 -0.35 -5.97
CA LYS A 38 2.63 0.94 -6.40
C LYS A 38 1.44 0.75 -7.34
N LEU A 39 0.31 1.37 -7.01
CA LEU A 39 -0.90 1.45 -7.83
C LEU A 39 -1.22 2.91 -8.19
N PRO A 40 -0.85 3.38 -9.40
CA PRO A 40 -1.12 4.75 -9.84
C PRO A 40 -2.60 5.01 -10.07
N PHE A 41 -3.23 6.01 -9.44
CA PHE A 41 -4.62 6.36 -9.71
C PHE A 41 -4.84 6.78 -11.17
N ARG A 42 -6.06 6.56 -11.70
CA ARG A 42 -6.45 7.09 -13.01
C ARG A 42 -6.30 8.61 -13.01
N GLN A 43 -5.50 9.11 -13.93
CA GLN A 43 -5.52 10.53 -14.26
C GLN A 43 -6.74 10.84 -15.11
N GLY A 44 -7.54 11.80 -14.64
CA GLY A 44 -8.55 12.45 -15.46
C GLY A 44 -7.89 13.45 -16.41
N ASN A 45 -8.56 14.59 -16.64
CA ASN A 45 -8.03 15.64 -17.52
C ASN A 45 -6.86 16.43 -16.90
N ASP A 46 -6.58 16.22 -15.61
CA ASP A 46 -5.44 16.84 -14.93
C ASP A 46 -4.18 15.98 -15.10
N THR A 47 -3.32 16.39 -16.03
CA THR A 47 -2.00 15.78 -16.27
C THR A 47 -0.90 16.38 -15.39
N SER A 48 -1.23 17.40 -14.59
CA SER A 48 -0.27 18.11 -13.76
C SER A 48 0.10 17.36 -12.48
N ARG A 49 -0.78 16.50 -11.96
CA ARG A 49 -0.58 15.74 -10.72
C ARG A 49 -0.76 14.25 -10.92
N ASN A 50 0.15 13.46 -10.36
CA ASN A 50 0.10 12.00 -10.46
C ASN A 50 -0.03 11.45 -9.04
N PHE A 51 -1.15 10.82 -8.71
CA PHE A 51 -1.33 10.20 -7.41
C PHE A 51 -1.13 8.70 -7.53
N SER A 52 -0.49 8.10 -6.53
CA SER A 52 -0.34 6.65 -6.44
C SER A 52 -0.57 6.18 -5.01
N MET A 53 -1.26 5.04 -4.89
CA MET A 53 -1.32 4.29 -3.66
C MET A 53 -0.10 3.36 -3.58
N HIS A 54 0.60 3.38 -2.46
CA HIS A 54 1.75 2.52 -2.21
C HIS A 54 1.44 1.60 -1.03
N PHE A 55 1.80 0.34 -1.15
CA PHE A 55 1.71 -0.66 -0.09
C PHE A 55 3.11 -1.13 0.27
N TYR A 56 3.42 -1.12 1.55
CA TYR A 56 4.68 -1.59 2.12
C TYR A 56 4.36 -2.82 2.96
N LEU A 57 4.76 -3.98 2.45
CA LEU A 57 4.45 -5.29 3.00
C LEU A 57 5.74 -5.91 3.55
N PRO A 58 5.90 -6.03 4.88
CA PRO A 58 7.01 -6.77 5.47
C PRO A 58 7.09 -8.22 4.93
N ASP A 59 8.26 -8.83 4.97
CA ASP A 59 8.35 -10.28 4.68
C ASP A 59 7.91 -11.13 5.88
N GLU A 60 8.10 -10.61 7.10
CA GLU A 60 7.67 -11.23 8.37
C GLU A 60 6.26 -10.79 8.77
N LYS A 61 5.43 -11.72 9.25
CA LYS A 61 4.01 -11.45 9.57
C LYS A 61 3.82 -10.40 10.67
N ASP A 62 4.76 -10.30 11.60
CA ASP A 62 4.82 -9.32 12.68
C ASP A 62 5.86 -8.20 12.43
N GLY A 63 6.40 -8.11 11.21
CA GLY A 63 7.49 -7.21 10.86
C GLY A 63 7.11 -5.74 10.63
N LEU A 64 5.82 -5.38 10.77
CA LEU A 64 5.35 -4.02 10.44
C LEU A 64 5.98 -2.94 11.32
N ASP A 65 6.14 -3.19 12.61
CA ASP A 65 6.75 -2.23 13.54
C ASP A 65 8.23 -2.01 13.21
N ASN A 66 8.97 -3.08 12.90
CA ASN A 66 10.37 -3.00 12.45
C ASN A 66 10.49 -2.20 11.15
N LEU A 67 9.56 -2.38 10.22
CA LEU A 67 9.52 -1.63 8.96
C LEU A 67 9.26 -0.13 9.22
N VAL A 68 8.36 0.21 10.14
CA VAL A 68 8.07 1.61 10.52
C VAL A 68 9.27 2.25 11.20
N GLU A 69 9.97 1.54 12.07
CA GLU A 69 11.20 2.02 12.70
C GLU A 69 12.31 2.25 11.65
N LYS A 70 12.46 1.32 10.70
CA LYS A 70 13.38 1.47 9.56
C LYS A 70 13.05 2.69 8.70
N MET A 71 11.76 2.93 8.44
CA MET A 71 11.27 4.12 7.73
C MET A 71 11.60 5.42 8.48
N ALA A 72 11.39 5.45 9.80
CA ALA A 72 11.62 6.64 10.62
C ALA A 72 13.09 6.98 10.83
N SER A 73 13.97 5.97 10.83
CA SER A 73 15.41 6.11 11.05
C SER A 73 16.21 6.36 9.76
N SER A 74 15.61 6.17 8.59
CA SER A 74 16.30 6.26 7.30
C SER A 74 15.90 7.51 6.52
N VAL A 75 16.85 8.43 6.31
CA VAL A 75 16.62 9.64 5.51
C VAL A 75 16.32 9.27 4.05
N GLY A 76 15.25 9.85 3.48
CA GLY A 76 14.86 9.59 2.09
C GLY A 76 14.36 8.17 1.84
N PHE A 77 13.94 7.45 2.89
CA PHE A 77 13.44 6.08 2.74
C PHE A 77 12.31 6.00 1.70
N LEU A 78 11.32 6.87 1.81
CA LEU A 78 10.18 6.87 0.88
C LEU A 78 10.62 7.14 -0.56
N ASP A 79 11.56 8.04 -0.79
CA ASP A 79 12.00 8.41 -2.13
C ASP A 79 12.87 7.32 -2.79
N SER A 80 13.54 6.50 -1.97
CA SER A 80 14.40 5.41 -2.42
C SER A 80 13.69 4.07 -2.60
N HIS A 81 12.47 3.92 -2.08
CA HIS A 81 11.71 2.65 -2.10
C HIS A 81 10.41 2.76 -2.90
N ILE A 82 10.47 3.37 -4.09
CA ILE A 82 9.34 3.49 -5.00
C ILE A 82 9.61 2.69 -6.28
N PRO A 83 8.83 1.62 -6.54
CA PRO A 83 8.95 0.85 -7.77
C PRO A 83 8.69 1.74 -9.00
N SER A 84 9.64 1.75 -9.93
CA SER A 84 9.55 2.55 -11.17
C SER A 84 9.21 1.71 -12.41
N GLN A 85 9.34 0.39 -12.33
CA GLN A 85 9.12 -0.54 -13.44
C GLN A 85 8.04 -1.55 -13.11
N LYS A 86 7.31 -1.98 -14.14
CA LYS A 86 6.37 -3.09 -14.01
C LYS A 86 7.09 -4.42 -14.13
N VAL A 87 6.70 -5.37 -13.30
CA VAL A 87 7.23 -6.75 -13.30
C VAL A 87 6.10 -7.74 -13.48
N LYS A 88 6.43 -8.92 -14.02
CA LYS A 88 5.48 -10.04 -14.05
C LYS A 88 5.16 -10.47 -12.64
N VAL A 89 3.87 -10.59 -12.36
CA VAL A 89 3.40 -10.97 -11.03
C VAL A 89 3.29 -12.49 -10.94
N GLY A 90 3.70 -13.04 -9.80
CA GLY A 90 3.39 -14.42 -9.45
C GLY A 90 2.05 -14.48 -8.73
N GLU A 91 2.07 -14.77 -7.44
CA GLU A 91 0.89 -14.67 -6.59
C GLU A 91 0.60 -13.21 -6.21
N PHE A 92 -0.65 -12.79 -6.34
CA PHE A 92 -1.09 -11.43 -6.04
C PHE A 92 -2.35 -11.43 -5.18
N GLY A 93 -2.31 -10.70 -4.07
CA GLY A 93 -3.43 -10.54 -3.16
C GLY A 93 -3.34 -9.22 -2.40
N ILE A 94 -4.38 -8.39 -2.49
CA ILE A 94 -4.57 -7.23 -1.62
C ILE A 94 -5.98 -7.30 -1.05
N PRO A 95 -6.18 -7.17 0.26
CA PRO A 95 -7.52 -7.18 0.83
C PRO A 95 -8.31 -5.97 0.34
N LYS A 96 -9.60 -6.16 0.08
CA LYS A 96 -10.53 -5.02 0.00
C LYS A 96 -10.67 -4.43 1.40
N PHE A 97 -10.61 -3.11 1.51
CA PHE A 97 -10.88 -2.44 2.77
C PHE A 97 -11.47 -1.06 2.55
N LYS A 98 -12.32 -0.68 3.51
CA LYS A 98 -12.86 0.67 3.65
C LYS A 98 -12.54 1.14 5.06
N ILE A 99 -11.77 2.20 5.15
CA ILE A 99 -11.39 2.82 6.42
C ILE A 99 -12.04 4.18 6.48
N GLU A 100 -12.89 4.37 7.48
CA GLU A 100 -13.30 5.68 7.95
C GLU A 100 -12.61 5.95 9.29
N PHE A 101 -11.77 6.97 9.33
CA PHE A 101 -11.05 7.33 10.55
C PHE A 101 -11.24 8.80 10.88
N GLY A 102 -11.52 9.10 12.14
CA GLY A 102 -11.60 10.44 12.68
C GLY A 102 -10.79 10.52 13.97
N PHE A 103 -9.83 11.43 14.07
CA PHE A 103 -9.07 11.60 15.30
C PHE A 103 -8.73 13.06 15.59
N SER A 104 -8.53 13.33 16.87
CA SER A 104 -7.91 14.57 17.33
C SER A 104 -6.41 14.36 17.45
N ALA A 105 -5.63 15.12 16.69
CA ALA A 105 -4.17 15.08 16.74
C ALA A 105 -3.60 15.79 17.98
N SER A 106 -4.44 16.44 18.81
CA SER A 106 -4.03 17.17 20.02
C SER A 106 -3.11 16.35 20.92
N ARG A 107 -3.47 15.09 21.22
CA ARG A 107 -2.62 14.20 22.03
C ARG A 107 -1.26 13.93 21.39
N ALA A 108 -1.21 13.78 20.07
CA ALA A 108 0.05 13.55 19.35
C ALA A 108 0.91 14.81 19.36
N PHE A 109 0.31 15.98 19.14
CA PHE A 109 0.99 17.27 19.20
C PHE A 109 1.55 17.58 20.58
N ASN A 110 0.81 17.31 21.66
CA ASN A 110 1.32 17.46 23.02
C ASN A 110 2.55 16.56 23.27
N ARG A 111 2.55 15.32 22.75
CA ARG A 111 3.74 14.43 22.83
C ARG A 111 4.94 14.95 22.04
N LEU A 112 4.70 15.81 21.04
CA LEU A 112 5.73 16.50 20.26
C LEU A 112 6.07 17.90 20.82
N GLY A 113 5.51 18.29 21.98
CA GLY A 113 5.75 19.60 22.61
C GLY A 113 4.95 20.76 22.00
N LEU A 114 3.85 20.46 21.32
CA LEU A 114 2.95 21.43 20.67
C LEU A 114 1.62 21.53 21.43
N ASP A 115 1.68 22.09 22.64
CA ASP A 115 0.63 21.97 23.67
C ASP A 115 -0.66 22.79 23.44
N GLU A 116 -0.73 23.62 22.39
CA GLU A 116 -1.91 24.45 22.07
C GLU A 116 -2.57 24.11 20.72
N MET A 117 -2.11 23.05 20.04
CA MET A 117 -2.67 22.65 18.74
C MET A 117 -3.79 21.63 18.88
N ALA A 118 -5.00 22.04 18.50
CA ALA A 118 -6.14 21.14 18.31
C ALA A 118 -6.45 21.01 16.82
N LEU A 119 -6.20 19.84 16.25
CA LEU A 119 -6.59 19.48 14.89
C LEU A 119 -7.48 18.25 14.92
N TYR A 120 -8.62 18.33 14.24
CA TYR A 120 -9.49 17.19 13.98
C TYR A 120 -9.40 16.81 12.52
N GLN A 121 -9.01 15.58 12.23
CA GLN A 121 -8.93 15.06 10.87
C GLN A 121 -9.89 13.88 10.75
N LYS A 122 -10.77 13.94 9.73
CA LYS A 122 -11.58 12.81 9.28
C LYS A 122 -11.15 12.44 7.86
N ALA A 123 -10.89 11.17 7.63
CA ALA A 123 -10.49 10.61 6.35
C ALA A 123 -11.34 9.37 6.04
N CYS A 124 -11.64 9.17 4.76
CA CYS A 124 -12.21 7.94 4.24
C CYS A 124 -11.33 7.45 3.10
N VAL A 125 -10.91 6.19 3.16
CA VAL A 125 -10.15 5.51 2.10
C VAL A 125 -10.86 4.20 1.82
N GLU A 126 -11.24 4.00 0.56
CA GLU A 126 -11.84 2.77 0.08
C GLU A 126 -10.97 2.20 -1.04
N VAL A 127 -10.67 0.91 -0.95
CA VAL A 127 -9.89 0.17 -1.94
C VAL A 127 -10.69 -1.04 -2.40
N ASP A 128 -11.05 -1.01 -3.68
CA ASP A 128 -11.86 -2.03 -4.34
C ASP A 128 -11.24 -2.49 -5.68
N GLU A 129 -11.93 -3.42 -6.35
CA GLU A 129 -11.48 -3.94 -7.64
C GLU A 129 -11.62 -2.90 -8.76
N GLU A 130 -12.59 -1.99 -8.72
CA GLU A 130 -12.78 -0.99 -9.78
C GLU A 130 -11.66 0.03 -9.77
N GLY A 131 -11.27 0.53 -8.60
CA GLY A 131 -10.12 1.40 -8.40
C GLY A 131 -8.79 0.73 -8.77
N ALA A 132 -8.63 -0.58 -8.55
CA ALA A 132 -7.42 -1.32 -8.93
C ALA A 132 -7.38 -1.72 -10.42
N GLU A 133 -8.51 -2.15 -10.99
CA GLU A 133 -8.65 -2.58 -12.39
C GLU A 133 -8.55 -1.38 -13.34
N ALA A 134 -9.01 -0.23 -12.88
CA ALA A 134 -8.91 1.05 -13.55
C ALA A 134 -7.50 1.48 -13.93
N ILE A 135 -6.56 1.17 -13.06
CA ILE A 135 -5.13 1.46 -13.14
C ILE A 135 -4.43 0.48 -14.08
N ALA A 136 -4.97 -0.74 -14.14
CA ALA A 136 -4.43 -1.83 -14.93
C ALA A 136 -4.93 -1.82 -16.40
N ALA A 137 -5.87 -0.94 -16.77
CA ALA A 137 -6.36 -0.81 -18.14
C ALA A 137 -5.40 -0.02 -19.06
N THR A 138 -4.54 0.85 -18.51
CA THR A 138 -3.66 1.75 -19.29
C THR A 138 -2.23 1.19 -19.44
N ALA A 139 -2.08 -0.09 -19.76
CA ALA A 139 -0.74 -0.67 -20.01
C ALA A 139 -0.77 -1.80 -21.05
N VAL A 140 -0.51 -1.45 -22.30
CA VAL A 140 -0.04 -2.32 -23.40
C VAL A 140 0.90 -1.43 -24.23
N VAL A 141 2.16 -1.78 -24.52
CA VAL A 141 2.62 -2.62 -25.65
C VAL A 141 4.09 -3.06 -25.41
N GLY A 142 4.43 -4.33 -25.73
CA GLY A 142 5.75 -4.66 -26.32
C GLY A 142 6.51 -5.93 -25.88
N GLY A 143 6.56 -6.96 -26.75
CA GLY A 143 7.82 -7.60 -27.21
C GLY A 143 8.42 -8.81 -26.47
N PHE A 144 8.86 -9.82 -27.24
CA PHE A 144 9.31 -11.18 -26.85
C PHE A 144 10.68 -11.30 -26.15
N GLY A 145 10.81 -12.34 -25.31
CA GLY A 145 12.09 -12.95 -24.91
C GLY A 145 11.91 -14.10 -23.91
N CYS A 146 12.40 -15.30 -24.22
CA CYS A 146 12.49 -16.44 -23.29
C CYS A 146 13.72 -16.28 -22.37
N ALA A 147 13.68 -15.30 -21.48
CA ALA A 147 14.48 -15.33 -20.26
C ALA A 147 13.57 -15.83 -19.13
N PHE A 148 14.12 -16.49 -18.10
CA PHE A 148 13.37 -16.75 -16.86
C PHE A 148 12.94 -15.40 -16.28
N VAL A 149 11.74 -14.93 -16.64
CA VAL A 149 11.21 -13.68 -16.11
C VAL A 149 10.89 -13.93 -14.65
N LYS A 150 11.75 -13.41 -13.77
CA LYS A 150 11.58 -13.50 -12.32
C LYS A 150 10.24 -12.87 -11.98
N ARG A 151 9.29 -13.69 -11.52
CA ARG A 151 8.00 -13.23 -11.04
C ARG A 151 8.15 -12.81 -9.58
N ILE A 152 7.44 -11.75 -9.18
CA ILE A 152 7.41 -11.32 -7.79
C ILE A 152 6.02 -11.57 -7.23
N ASP A 153 5.96 -12.24 -6.08
CA ASP A 153 4.73 -12.46 -5.32
C ASP A 153 4.49 -11.29 -4.36
N PHE A 154 3.26 -10.78 -4.35
CA PHE A 154 2.80 -9.74 -3.44
C PHE A 154 1.45 -10.13 -2.87
N VAL A 155 1.44 -10.66 -1.65
CA VAL A 155 0.26 -11.20 -0.98
C VAL A 155 0.16 -10.55 0.38
N ALA A 156 -0.67 -9.52 0.49
CA ALA A 156 -0.88 -8.77 1.73
C ALA A 156 -1.82 -9.53 2.68
N ASP A 157 -1.33 -10.64 3.23
CA ASP A 157 -2.06 -11.55 4.14
C ASP A 157 -1.66 -11.39 5.61
N HIS A 158 -1.04 -10.26 5.97
CA HIS A 158 -0.61 -9.90 7.32
C HIS A 158 -0.38 -8.37 7.39
N PRO A 159 -0.18 -7.77 8.58
CA PRO A 159 -0.12 -6.32 8.73
C PRO A 159 0.82 -5.60 7.78
N PHE A 160 0.31 -4.57 7.13
CA PHE A 160 1.03 -3.76 6.14
C PHE A 160 0.74 -2.28 6.30
N LEU A 161 1.62 -1.44 5.75
CA LEU A 161 1.41 0.00 5.67
C LEU A 161 0.94 0.38 4.26
N PHE A 162 0.04 1.34 4.16
CA PHE A 162 -0.31 1.97 2.89
C PHE A 162 -0.15 3.49 2.97
N MET A 163 0.06 4.12 1.82
CA MET A 163 0.06 5.58 1.68
C MET A 163 -0.47 6.03 0.33
N ILE A 164 -1.07 7.22 0.30
CA ILE A 164 -1.41 7.92 -0.94
C ILE A 164 -0.42 9.07 -1.08
N ARG A 165 0.32 9.09 -2.19
CA ARG A 165 1.39 10.06 -2.46
C ARG A 165 1.17 10.73 -3.81
N GLU A 166 1.48 12.01 -3.91
CA GLU A 166 1.63 12.71 -5.19
C GLU A 166 3.06 12.53 -5.68
N ASP A 167 3.22 11.85 -6.81
CA ASP A 167 4.49 11.29 -7.26
C ASP A 167 5.50 12.36 -7.73
N LYS A 168 5.04 13.55 -8.18
CA LYS A 168 5.94 14.58 -8.71
C LYS A 168 6.63 15.39 -7.60
N THR A 169 5.86 15.79 -6.60
CA THR A 169 6.32 16.58 -5.45
C THR A 169 6.79 15.72 -4.30
N GLY A 170 6.36 14.46 -4.27
CA GLY A 170 6.62 13.53 -3.19
C GLY A 170 5.74 13.73 -1.94
N THR A 171 4.75 14.61 -2.03
CA THR A 171 3.83 14.91 -0.93
C THR A 171 3.03 13.66 -0.56
N VAL A 172 3.05 13.30 0.72
CA VAL A 172 2.20 12.25 1.29
C VAL A 172 0.89 12.86 1.74
N LEU A 173 -0.24 12.36 1.20
CA LEU A 173 -1.59 12.83 1.53
C LEU A 173 -2.20 12.01 2.65
N PHE A 174 -1.98 10.69 2.60
CA PHE A 174 -2.50 9.74 3.58
C PHE A 174 -1.45 8.69 3.89
N VAL A 175 -1.44 8.25 5.14
CA VAL A 175 -0.69 7.09 5.61
C VAL A 175 -1.58 6.32 6.56
N GLY A 176 -1.53 4.99 6.50
CA GLY A 176 -2.31 4.13 7.38
C GLY A 176 -1.69 2.74 7.50
N GLN A 177 -2.03 2.06 8.59
CA GLN A 177 -1.62 0.68 8.86
C GLN A 177 -2.87 -0.18 8.87
N ILE A 178 -2.80 -1.33 8.19
CA ILE A 178 -3.87 -2.33 8.21
C ILE A 178 -3.41 -3.47 9.10
N PHE A 179 -4.04 -3.61 10.27
CA PHE A 179 -3.82 -4.75 11.17
C PHE A 179 -4.89 -5.82 11.04
N ASP A 180 -6.10 -5.45 10.62
CA ASP A 180 -7.22 -6.35 10.39
C ASP A 180 -8.13 -5.76 9.30
N PRO A 181 -8.20 -6.37 8.10
CA PRO A 181 -9.05 -5.88 7.02
C PRO A 181 -10.54 -6.18 7.21
N SER A 182 -10.92 -7.05 8.15
CA SER A 182 -12.31 -7.47 8.36
C SER A 182 -13.17 -6.41 9.04
N TYR A 183 -12.54 -5.48 9.77
CA TYR A 183 -13.20 -4.32 10.36
C TYR A 183 -13.33 -3.16 9.36
N SER A 184 -13.89 -3.42 8.18
CA SER A 184 -14.34 -2.33 7.31
C SER A 184 -15.71 -1.83 7.78
N SER A 185 -15.82 -0.55 8.16
CA SER A 185 -17.11 0.11 8.46
C SER A 185 -17.71 0.78 7.24
#